data_AF-A0A525D1Y9-F1
#
_entry.id   AF-A0A525D1Y9-F1
#
_cell.length_a   1.000
_cell.length_b   1.000
_cell.length_c   1.000
_cell.angle_alpha   90.00
_cell.angle_beta   90.00
_cell.angle_gamma   90.00
#
_symmetry.space_group_name_H-M   'P 1'
#
loop_
_entity.id
_entity.type
_entity.pdbx_description
1 polymer ?
#
loop_
_entity_poly.entity_id
_entity_poly.type
_entity_poly.pdbx_seq_one_letter_code
_entity_poly.pdbx_strand_id
1 'polypeptide(L)'
;NLNSREIAGIIGHELAHIRNNDLQVLASADAIRRTLHSMATFAQILLLVLMPLAIVQGMTIPLMPLLLLVFAPSLGALLQLAISRTREFEADRTGAALAKDVFGLASALRKLETAHTNMWRQMVPAPWQIKPPLLLRSHPPTNERVQRLKELGCETGQWPRHTELHSTVH
;
A
#
# COMPACT_ATOMS: atom_id res chain seq x y z
N ASN A 1 10.94 -9.18 -19.28
CA ASN A 1 12.40 -9.08 -19.07
C ASN A 1 12.77 -7.68 -18.65
N LEU A 2 13.54 -7.54 -17.57
CA LEU A 2 14.05 -6.28 -17.03
C LEU A 2 15.50 -6.08 -17.50
N ASN A 3 15.89 -4.84 -17.79
CA ASN A 3 17.27 -4.49 -18.08
C ASN A 3 18.05 -4.14 -16.80
N SER A 4 19.38 -3.99 -16.89
CA SER A 4 20.24 -3.73 -15.72
C SER A 4 19.87 -2.44 -14.96
N ARG A 5 19.40 -1.41 -15.66
CA ARG A 5 18.93 -0.14 -15.05
C ARG A 5 17.66 -0.35 -14.23
N GLU A 6 16.73 -1.12 -14.77
CA GLU A 6 15.47 -1.48 -14.10
C GLU A 6 15.71 -2.38 -12.88
N ILE A 7 16.63 -3.33 -12.99
CA ILE A 7 17.05 -4.18 -11.87
C ILE A 7 17.72 -3.33 -10.78
N ALA A 8 18.63 -2.41 -11.15
CA ALA A 8 19.25 -1.49 -10.20
C ALA A 8 18.21 -0.62 -9.48
N GLY A 9 17.16 -0.18 -10.19
CA GLY A 9 16.04 0.54 -9.59
C GLY A 9 15.31 -0.28 -8.51
N ILE A 10 14.96 -1.54 -8.82
CA ILE A 10 14.27 -2.43 -7.85
C ILE A 10 15.18 -2.73 -6.66
N ILE A 11 16.44 -3.08 -6.88
CA ILE A 11 17.39 -3.34 -5.79
C ILE A 11 17.58 -2.08 -4.94
N GLY A 12 17.61 -0.90 -5.56
CA GLY A 12 17.62 0.38 -4.86
C GLY A 12 16.41 0.55 -3.94
N HIS A 13 15.21 0.20 -4.43
CA HIS A 13 13.96 0.22 -3.65
C HIS A 13 14.00 -0.75 -2.46
N GLU A 14 14.41 -2.01 -2.67
CA GLU A 14 14.55 -2.99 -1.58
C GLU A 14 15.58 -2.56 -0.53
N LEU A 15 16.71 -1.99 -0.98
CA LEU A 15 17.72 -1.44 -0.08
C LEU A 15 17.20 -0.22 0.69
N ALA A 16 16.32 0.57 0.08
CA ALA A 16 15.67 1.69 0.75
C ALA A 16 14.77 1.23 1.91
N HIS A 17 14.03 0.13 1.77
CA HIS A 17 13.26 -0.45 2.87
C HIS A 17 14.14 -0.80 4.07
N ILE A 18 15.31 -1.39 3.81
CA ILE A 18 16.28 -1.73 4.86
C ILE A 18 16.83 -0.45 5.49
N ARG A 19 17.25 0.52 4.67
CA ARG A 19 17.82 1.80 5.12
C ARG A 19 16.83 2.62 5.97
N ASN A 20 15.55 2.59 5.61
CA ASN A 20 14.50 3.36 6.30
C ASN A 20 13.94 2.63 7.54
N ASN A 21 14.39 1.40 7.81
CA ASN A 21 13.87 0.54 8.88
C ASN A 21 12.36 0.26 8.77
N ASP A 22 11.86 0.12 7.54
CA ASP A 22 10.42 -0.01 7.28
C ASP A 22 9.83 -1.26 7.95
N LEU A 23 10.61 -2.33 8.05
CA LEU A 23 10.22 -3.56 8.77
C LEU A 23 9.86 -3.27 10.24
N GLN A 24 10.62 -2.43 10.93
CA GLN A 24 10.34 -2.10 12.33
C GLN A 24 9.08 -1.25 12.44
N VAL A 25 8.95 -0.23 11.59
CA VAL A 25 7.77 0.66 11.57
C VAL A 25 6.49 -0.12 11.29
N LEU A 26 6.52 -0.99 10.29
CA LEU A 26 5.37 -1.81 9.91
C LEU A 26 5.06 -2.87 10.97
N ALA A 27 6.07 -3.47 11.61
CA ALA A 27 5.87 -4.40 12.71
C ALA A 27 5.23 -3.71 13.93
N SER A 28 5.68 -2.50 14.30
CA SER A 28 5.07 -1.73 15.38
C SER A 28 3.64 -1.33 15.05
N ALA A 29 3.38 -0.86 13.83
CA ALA A 29 2.03 -0.53 13.37
C ALA A 29 1.10 -1.75 13.38
N ASP A 30 1.59 -2.92 12.96
CA ASP A 30 0.83 -4.16 13.00
C ASP A 30 0.54 -4.61 14.43
N ALA A 31 1.52 -4.53 15.34
CA ALA A 31 1.33 -4.86 16.75
C ALA A 31 0.23 -3.98 17.38
N ILE A 32 0.28 -2.66 17.16
CA ILE A 32 -0.73 -1.71 17.66
C ILE A 32 -2.11 -2.05 17.09
N ARG A 33 -2.20 -2.27 15.77
CA ARG A 33 -3.46 -2.62 15.12
C ARG A 33 -4.03 -3.93 15.67
N ARG A 34 -3.21 -4.96 15.87
CA ARG A 34 -3.65 -6.26 16.41
C ARG A 34 -4.18 -6.13 17.83
N THR A 35 -3.51 -5.34 18.69
CA THR A 35 -3.99 -5.06 20.04
C THR A 35 -5.31 -4.27 20.02
N LEU A 36 -5.42 -3.23 19.20
CA LEU A 36 -6.67 -2.48 19.04
C LEU A 36 -7.81 -3.40 18.56
N HIS A 37 -7.53 -4.26 17.59
CA HIS A 37 -8.50 -5.20 17.03
C HIS A 37 -8.95 -6.21 18.09
N SER A 38 -8.03 -6.81 18.86
CA SER A 38 -8.39 -7.77 19.90
C SER A 38 -9.22 -7.15 21.01
N MET A 39 -8.88 -5.93 21.45
CA MET A 39 -9.66 -5.18 22.45
C MET A 39 -11.06 -4.82 21.93
N ALA A 40 -11.16 -4.35 20.69
CA ALA A 40 -12.44 -4.02 20.08
C ALA A 40 -13.33 -5.26 19.92
N THR A 41 -12.80 -6.37 19.40
CA THR A 41 -13.53 -7.63 19.25
C THR A 41 -13.98 -8.17 20.61
N PHE A 42 -13.12 -8.12 21.63
CA PHE A 42 -13.50 -8.52 22.99
C PHE A 42 -14.66 -7.68 23.53
N ALA A 43 -14.58 -6.35 23.40
CA ALA A 43 -15.65 -5.45 23.83
C ALA A 43 -16.95 -5.64 23.03
N GLN A 44 -16.87 -5.95 21.73
CA GLN A 44 -18.03 -6.27 20.90
C GLN A 44 -18.70 -7.59 21.33
N ILE A 45 -17.91 -8.62 21.64
CA ILE A 45 -18.43 -9.89 22.17
C ILE A 45 -19.10 -9.66 23.52
N LEU A 46 -18.44 -8.93 24.43
CA LEU A 46 -19.00 -8.60 25.74
C LEU A 46 -20.31 -7.83 25.61
N LEU A 47 -20.36 -6.83 24.73
CA LEU A 47 -21.58 -6.10 24.43
C LEU A 47 -22.68 -7.04 23.91
N LEU A 48 -22.36 -7.92 22.96
CA LEU A 48 -23.34 -8.85 22.39
C LEU A 48 -23.91 -9.82 23.44
N VAL A 49 -23.08 -10.29 24.38
CA VAL A 49 -23.50 -11.17 25.48
C VAL A 49 -24.33 -10.42 26.53
N LEU A 50 -23.98 -9.18 26.85
CA LEU A 50 -24.67 -8.38 27.87
C LEU A 50 -25.90 -7.64 27.33
N MET A 51 -26.02 -7.46 26.01
CA MET A 51 -27.09 -6.70 25.37
C MET A 51 -28.49 -7.21 25.70
N PRO A 52 -28.79 -8.53 25.71
CA PRO A 52 -30.11 -9.03 26.13
C PRO A 52 -30.48 -8.61 27.54
N LEU A 53 -29.53 -8.67 28.48
CA LEU A 53 -29.74 -8.27 29.87
C LEU A 53 -29.96 -6.75 29.98
N ALA A 54 -29.18 -5.95 29.24
CA ALA A 54 -29.32 -4.50 29.20
C ALA A 54 -30.72 -4.07 28.70
N ILE A 55 -31.26 -4.76 27.68
CA ILE A 55 -32.62 -4.52 27.17
C ILE A 55 -33.66 -4.83 28.23
N VAL A 56 -33.57 -5.99 28.89
CA VAL A 56 -34.52 -6.39 29.96
C VAL A 56 -34.51 -5.39 31.12
N GLN A 57 -33.35 -4.83 31.44
CA GLN A 57 -33.20 -3.81 32.50
C GLN A 57 -33.56 -2.38 32.04
N GLY A 58 -33.95 -2.18 30.77
CA GLY A 58 -34.30 -0.87 30.25
C GLY A 58 -33.13 0.11 30.14
N MET A 59 -31.90 -0.39 30.04
CA MET A 59 -30.71 0.46 29.89
C MET A 59 -30.67 1.12 28.52
N THR A 60 -30.27 2.39 28.48
CA THR A 60 -30.03 3.11 27.22
C THR A 60 -28.59 2.92 26.78
N ILE A 61 -28.38 2.38 25.57
CA ILE A 61 -27.05 2.21 24.99
C ILE A 61 -26.74 3.46 24.15
N PRO A 62 -25.72 4.25 24.49
CA PRO A 62 -25.38 5.44 23.72
C PRO A 62 -24.86 5.07 22.32
N LEU A 63 -25.48 5.64 21.29
CA LEU A 63 -25.21 5.30 19.89
C LEU A 63 -23.77 5.66 19.43
N MET A 64 -23.25 6.82 19.86
CA MET A 64 -21.92 7.28 19.45
C MET A 64 -20.77 6.33 19.83
N PRO A 65 -20.59 5.93 21.11
CA PRO A 65 -19.54 4.98 21.48
C PRO A 65 -19.78 3.58 20.89
N LEU A 66 -21.03 3.19 20.65
CA LEU A 66 -21.35 1.94 19.95
C LEU A 66 -20.82 1.95 18.51
N LEU A 67 -21.09 3.02 17.75
CA LEU A 67 -20.57 3.16 16.39
C LEU A 67 -19.04 3.17 16.39
N LEU A 68 -18.42 3.93 17.30
CA LEU A 68 -16.97 3.96 17.41
C LEU A 68 -16.39 2.57 17.68
N LEU A 69 -17.00 1.80 18.59
CA LEU A 69 -16.56 0.44 18.91
C LEU A 69 -16.67 -0.51 17.71
N VAL A 70 -17.76 -0.41 16.94
CA VAL A 70 -17.97 -1.22 15.74
C VAL A 70 -16.96 -0.88 14.64
N PHE A 71 -16.66 0.41 14.44
CA PHE A 71 -15.76 0.86 13.38
C PHE A 71 -14.28 0.88 13.76
N ALA A 72 -13.92 0.82 15.04
CA ALA A 72 -12.53 0.87 15.52
C ALA A 72 -11.58 -0.12 14.81
N PRO A 73 -11.94 -1.41 14.62
CA PRO A 73 -11.15 -2.35 13.83
C PRO A 73 -10.82 -1.87 12.41
N SER A 74 -11.83 -1.32 11.73
CA SER A 74 -11.72 -0.87 10.34
C SER A 74 -10.83 0.36 10.25
N LEU A 75 -10.98 1.30 11.19
CA LEU A 75 -10.13 2.49 11.27
C LEU A 75 -8.65 2.11 11.50
N GLY A 76 -8.38 1.14 12.37
CA GLY A 76 -7.03 0.64 12.59
C GLY A 76 -6.41 0.01 11.34
N ALA A 77 -7.20 -0.76 10.57
CA ALA A 77 -6.76 -1.33 9.30
C ALA A 77 -6.44 -0.24 8.26
N LEU A 78 -7.30 0.77 8.12
CA LEU A 78 -7.08 1.90 7.20
C LEU A 78 -5.82 2.69 7.56
N LEU A 79 -5.56 2.90 8.85
CA LEU A 79 -4.33 3.55 9.31
C LEU A 79 -3.08 2.73 8.95
N GLN A 80 -3.11 1.41 9.15
CA GLN A 80 -1.99 0.54 8.76
C GLN A 80 -1.72 0.61 7.25
N LEU A 81 -2.78 0.60 6.44
CA LEU A 81 -2.67 0.73 4.99
C LEU A 81 -2.08 2.09 4.58
N ALA A 82 -2.47 3.17 5.25
CA ALA A 82 -1.92 4.50 5.01
C ALA A 82 -0.42 4.58 5.35
N ILE A 83 0.01 3.97 6.46
CA ILE A 83 1.42 3.87 6.84
C ILE A 83 2.20 3.08 5.79
N SER A 84 1.70 1.91 5.37
CA SER A 84 2.33 1.07 4.34
C SER A 84 2.58 1.85 3.05
N ARG A 85 1.54 2.52 2.53
CA ARG A 85 1.65 3.33 1.30
C ARG A 85 2.68 4.45 1.43
N THR A 86 2.71 5.13 2.57
CA THR A 86 3.67 6.22 2.80
C THR A 86 5.10 5.72 2.72
N ARG A 87 5.37 4.53 3.26
CA ARG A 87 6.70 3.89 3.23
C ARG A 87 7.12 3.45 1.83
N GLU A 88 6.20 2.92 1.03
CA GLU A 88 6.46 2.60 -0.37
C GLU A 88 6.90 3.83 -1.19
N PHE A 89 6.24 4.98 -0.99
CA PHE A 89 6.63 6.22 -1.67
C PHE A 89 7.99 6.77 -1.20
N GLU A 90 8.30 6.61 0.08
CA GLU A 90 9.61 6.97 0.64
C GLU A 90 10.71 6.04 0.10
N ALA A 91 10.43 4.74 0.00
CA ALA A 91 11.32 3.75 -0.57
C ALA A 91 11.52 3.97 -2.08
N ASP A 92 10.50 4.38 -2.83
CA ASP A 92 10.63 4.79 -4.23
C ASP A 92 11.61 5.96 -4.41
N ARG A 93 11.45 7.01 -3.60
CA ARG A 93 12.31 8.19 -3.65
C ARG A 93 13.75 7.84 -3.28
N THR A 94 13.95 7.17 -2.15
CA THR A 94 15.29 6.79 -1.68
C THR A 94 15.94 5.76 -2.60
N GLY A 95 15.17 4.79 -3.10
CA GLY A 95 15.65 3.77 -4.02
C GLY A 95 16.06 4.32 -5.37
N ALA A 96 15.28 5.23 -5.94
CA ALA A 96 15.66 5.95 -7.15
C ALA A 96 16.94 6.77 -6.97
N ALA A 97 17.10 7.42 -5.80
CA ALA A 97 18.31 8.17 -5.46
C ALA A 97 19.54 7.25 -5.30
N LEU A 98 19.38 6.08 -4.68
CA LEU A 98 20.43 5.07 -4.53
C LEU A 98 20.86 4.49 -5.89
N ALA A 99 19.88 4.20 -6.76
CA ALA A 99 20.12 3.70 -8.11
C ALA A 99 20.62 4.80 -9.08
N LYS A 100 20.50 6.08 -8.69
CA LYS A 100 20.78 7.26 -9.53
C LYS A 100 20.03 7.25 -10.86
N ASP A 101 18.85 6.64 -10.88
CA ASP A 101 18.04 6.47 -12.09
C ASP A 101 16.56 6.38 -11.76
N VAL A 102 15.93 7.55 -11.64
CA VAL A 102 14.49 7.67 -11.40
C VAL A 102 13.66 7.03 -12.52
N PHE A 103 14.07 7.22 -13.79
CA PHE A 103 13.37 6.65 -14.93
C PHE A 103 13.48 5.12 -14.98
N GLY A 104 14.66 4.57 -14.64
CA GLY A 104 14.89 3.13 -14.55
C GLY A 104 13.93 2.43 -13.60
N LEU A 105 13.74 2.99 -12.39
CA LEU A 105 12.76 2.47 -11.43
C LEU A 105 11.31 2.58 -11.96
N ALA A 106 10.93 3.74 -12.52
CA ALA A 106 9.58 3.92 -13.06
C ALA A 106 9.28 2.96 -14.22
N SER A 107 10.24 2.71 -15.11
CA SER A 107 10.13 1.72 -16.19
C SER A 107 9.98 0.30 -15.65
N ALA A 108 10.76 -0.06 -14.64
CA ALA A 108 10.70 -1.36 -13.98
C ALA A 108 9.31 -1.62 -13.40
N LEU A 109 8.76 -0.66 -12.65
CA LEU A 109 7.43 -0.75 -12.05
C LEU A 109 6.33 -0.95 -13.12
N ARG A 110 6.38 -0.22 -14.23
CA ARG A 110 5.42 -0.41 -15.35
C ARG A 110 5.51 -1.80 -15.97
N LYS A 111 6.72 -2.32 -16.18
CA LYS A 111 6.92 -3.67 -16.73
C LYS A 111 6.41 -4.75 -15.77
N LEU A 112 6.65 -4.61 -14.47
CA LEU A 112 6.15 -5.52 -13.45
C LEU A 112 4.63 -5.53 -13.37
N GLU A 113 3.98 -4.35 -13.36
CA GLU A 113 2.51 -4.25 -13.36
C GLU A 113 1.89 -4.92 -14.59
N THR A 114 2.50 -4.73 -15.75
CA THR A 114 2.04 -5.32 -17.02
C THR A 114 2.19 -6.84 -16.97
N ALA A 115 3.34 -7.34 -16.51
CA ALA A 115 3.57 -8.78 -16.36
C ALA A 115 2.59 -9.41 -15.36
N HIS A 116 2.38 -8.78 -14.20
CA HIS A 116 1.44 -9.23 -13.18
C HIS A 116 0.00 -9.24 -13.70
N THR A 117 -0.43 -8.17 -14.38
CA THR A 117 -1.78 -8.07 -14.97
C THR A 117 -2.02 -9.13 -16.03
N ASN A 118 -1.02 -9.41 -16.88
CA ASN A 118 -1.12 -10.42 -17.93
C ASN A 118 -1.18 -11.83 -17.33
N MET A 119 -0.36 -12.12 -16.32
CA MET A 119 -0.39 -13.38 -15.58
C MET A 119 -1.75 -13.59 -14.91
N TRP A 120 -2.28 -12.57 -14.22
CA TRP A 120 -3.61 -12.63 -13.59
C TRP A 120 -4.72 -12.92 -14.60
N ARG A 121 -4.68 -12.27 -15.78
CA ARG A 121 -5.64 -12.50 -16.85
C ARG A 121 -5.57 -13.92 -17.42
N GLN A 122 -4.40 -14.54 -17.43
CA GLN A 122 -4.22 -15.93 -17.88
C GLN A 122 -4.71 -16.93 -16.83
N MET A 123 -4.53 -16.64 -15.55
CA MET A 123 -4.93 -17.54 -14.46
C MET A 123 -6.42 -17.42 -14.11
N VAL A 124 -7.03 -16.24 -14.25
CA VAL A 124 -8.39 -15.96 -13.79
C VAL A 124 -9.34 -15.79 -14.98
N PRO A 125 -10.38 -16.64 -15.09
CA PRO A 125 -11.39 -16.51 -16.15
C PRO A 125 -12.09 -15.15 -16.10
N ALA A 126 -12.44 -14.62 -17.27
CA ALA A 126 -13.05 -13.29 -17.44
C ALA A 126 -14.16 -12.91 -16.44
N PRO A 127 -15.15 -13.77 -16.09
CA PRO A 127 -16.20 -13.39 -15.14
C PRO A 127 -15.72 -13.13 -13.71
N TRP A 128 -14.50 -13.54 -13.36
CA TRP A 128 -13.93 -13.42 -12.01
C TRP A 128 -12.76 -12.42 -11.95
N GLN A 129 -12.51 -11.65 -13.02
CA GLN A 129 -11.45 -10.64 -13.09
C GLN A 129 -11.83 -9.34 -12.36
N ILE A 130 -12.21 -9.45 -11.09
CA ILE A 130 -12.50 -8.29 -10.24
C ILE A 130 -11.18 -7.75 -9.70
N LYS A 131 -10.84 -6.49 -10.03
CA LYS A 131 -9.68 -5.82 -9.42
C LYS A 131 -9.99 -5.53 -7.96
N PRO A 132 -9.15 -5.93 -6.99
CA PRO A 132 -9.37 -5.56 -5.60
C PRO A 132 -9.38 -4.02 -5.49
N PRO A 133 -10.30 -3.46 -4.68
CA PRO A 133 -10.37 -2.02 -4.47
C PRO A 133 -9.02 -1.49 -4.00
N LEU A 134 -8.71 -0.25 -4.38
CA LEU A 134 -7.40 0.36 -4.15
C LEU A 134 -6.96 0.26 -2.68
N LEU A 135 -7.91 0.34 -1.76
CA LEU A 135 -7.75 0.23 -0.31
C LEU A 135 -7.26 -1.15 0.16
N LEU A 136 -7.47 -2.23 -0.60
CA LEU A 136 -7.10 -3.59 -0.22
C LEU A 136 -5.79 -4.08 -0.86
N ARG A 137 -5.04 -3.21 -1.57
CA ARG A 137 -3.72 -3.55 -2.11
C ARG A 137 -2.65 -3.26 -1.06
N SER A 138 -1.76 -4.22 -0.84
CA SER A 138 -0.59 -4.07 0.04
C SER A 138 0.35 -2.94 -0.42
N HIS A 139 0.38 -2.67 -1.73
CA HIS A 139 1.13 -1.58 -2.35
C HIS A 139 0.19 -0.52 -2.95
N PRO A 140 0.59 0.77 -2.94
CA PRO A 140 -0.13 1.82 -3.66
C PRO A 140 -0.18 1.51 -5.17
N PRO A 141 -1.15 2.06 -5.90
CA PRO A 141 -1.27 1.79 -7.33
C PRO A 141 0.00 2.22 -8.07
N THR A 142 0.47 1.35 -8.96
CA THR A 142 1.69 1.56 -9.74
C THR A 142 1.68 2.90 -10.50
N ASN A 143 0.52 3.34 -11.00
CA ASN A 143 0.40 4.63 -11.68
C ASN A 143 0.72 5.82 -10.78
N GLU A 144 0.31 5.78 -9.50
CA GLU A 144 0.59 6.87 -8.55
C GLU A 144 2.07 6.89 -8.19
N ARG A 145 2.69 5.72 -7.98
CA ARG A 145 4.14 5.61 -7.76
C ARG A 145 4.93 6.17 -8.95
N VAL A 146 4.57 5.77 -10.17
CA VAL A 146 5.20 6.25 -11.41
C VAL A 146 5.00 7.75 -11.60
N GLN A 147 3.85 8.30 -11.24
CA GLN A 147 3.60 9.73 -11.32
C GLN A 147 4.50 10.52 -10.37
N ARG A 148 4.64 10.09 -9.11
CA ARG A 148 5.55 10.74 -8.15
C ARG A 148 7.01 10.61 -8.56
N LEU A 149 7.41 9.47 -9.10
CA LEU A 149 8.74 9.29 -9.69
C LEU A 149 8.94 10.21 -10.90
N LYS A 150 7.92 10.43 -11.73
CA LYS A 150 7.99 11.40 -12.82
C LYS A 150 8.23 12.82 -12.30
N GLU A 151 7.48 13.23 -11.27
CA GLU A 151 7.67 14.53 -10.63
C GLU A 151 9.10 14.68 -10.09
N LEU A 152 9.58 13.68 -9.34
CA LEU A 152 10.96 13.64 -8.84
C LEU A 152 12.01 13.67 -9.97
N GLY A 153 11.75 12.95 -11.06
CA GLY A 153 12.64 12.87 -12.22
C GLY A 153 12.70 14.20 -12.98
N CYS A 154 11.58 14.91 -13.08
CA CYS A 154 11.52 16.25 -13.67
C CYS A 154 12.31 17.26 -12.83
N GLU A 155 12.22 17.18 -11.50
CA GLU A 155 13.00 18.04 -10.57
C GLU A 155 14.50 17.76 -10.63
N THR A 156 14.88 16.49 -10.73
CA THR A 156 16.29 16.05 -10.73
C THR A 156 16.94 16.03 -12.12
N GLY A 157 16.17 16.31 -13.18
CA GLY A 157 16.63 16.21 -14.57
C GLY A 157 16.87 14.78 -15.06
N GLN A 158 16.41 13.77 -14.31
CA GLN A 158 16.56 12.35 -14.62
C GLN A 158 15.39 11.77 -15.43
N TRP A 159 14.39 12.59 -15.75
CA TRP A 159 13.25 12.18 -16.58
C TRP A 159 13.48 12.53 -18.06
N PRO A 160 13.33 11.58 -19.00
CA PRO A 160 13.49 11.87 -20.42
C PRO A 160 12.45 12.91 -20.86
N ARG A 161 12.92 13.94 -21.57
CA ARG A 161 12.02 14.92 -22.21
C ARG A 161 11.29 14.22 -23.35
N HIS A 162 10.06 14.64 -23.63
CA HIS A 162 9.16 13.99 -24.61
C HIS A 162 9.80 13.68 -25.98
N THR A 163 10.84 14.41 -26.38
CA THR A 163 11.64 14.22 -27.59
C THR A 163 12.53 12.96 -27.61
N GLU A 164 12.89 12.38 -26.47
CA GLU A 164 13.82 11.23 -26.36
C GLU A 164 13.11 9.86 -26.23
N LEU A 165 11.78 9.86 -26.09
CA LEU A 165 10.99 8.62 -25.97
C LEU A 165 10.83 7.86 -27.30
N HIS A 166 11.10 8.51 -28.43
CA HIS A 166 11.00 7.91 -29.77
C HIS A 166 12.29 7.23 -30.25
N SER A 167 13.43 7.45 -29.58
CA SER A 167 14.74 6.92 -30.03
C SER A 167 15.19 5.63 -29.34
N THR A 168 14.43 5.10 -28.38
CA THR A 168 14.79 3.90 -27.59
C THR A 168 13.94 2.66 -27.92
N VAL A 169 13.18 2.70 -29.03
CA VAL A 169 12.33 1.58 -29.51
C VAL A 169 13.00 0.76 -30.63
N HIS A 170 14.30 0.93 -30.85
CA HIS A 170 15.08 0.10 -31.78
C HIS A 170 16.10 -0.76 -31.04
#